data_AF-C8VCT5-F1
#
_entry.id   AF-C8VCT5-F1
#
_cell.length_a   1.000
_cell.length_b   1.000
_cell.length_c   1.000
_cell.angle_alpha   90.00
_cell.angle_beta   90.00
_cell.angle_gamma   90.00
#
_symmetry.space_group_name_H-M   'P 1'
#
loop_
_entity.id
_entity.type
_entity.pdbx_description
1 polymer ?
#
loop_
_entity_poly.entity_id
_entity_poly.type
_entity_poly.pdbx_seq_one_letter_code
_entity_poly.pdbx_strand_id
1 'polypeptide(L)'
;MALGSVALSQSLLLLRLITCVGFARADNPIVQDIYTADPAPLVHDGRVYVFTGHDEDSSTWYTMRDWRLFSSADMVNWQHHGSPMDLTTFSWADNDAWAGQVVARDDKFYFYAPVHHSTTGAMAIGVGISDSITGPYTDALGHPLVENGEIDPTVYIDDDGQAYLYWGNPGLWYVELNEDMISYSGNISQVELTEGPWLYKREDIYYMIYAATCCSENIRYSTGSSPTGPWTYRGIIMQSQGASFTNHPGIIDYEGRSYFFYHNGALPGGSGFTRSVAVEEFTYNADGTIPELSMTTAGPAQIGTLDPYRRQEAETIAWSDGIEVEACSEGGFNVANIDNGDYIKVAGVAFDEGASSFTARVASAGNGGNLELHLDSKDGPVV
;
A
#
# COMPACT_ATOMS: atom_id res chain seq x y z
N MET A 1 65.01 51.70 12.61
CA MET A 1 64.75 50.45 11.85
C MET A 1 64.23 49.45 12.87
N ALA A 2 62.91 49.30 13.10
CA ALA A 2 61.88 48.69 12.24
C ALA A 2 62.32 47.27 11.81
N LEU A 3 61.63 46.16 12.06
CA LEU A 3 60.28 45.83 12.52
C LEU A 3 60.30 44.42 13.15
N GLY A 4 59.38 44.14 14.08
CA GLY A 4 59.07 42.78 14.55
C GLY A 4 58.07 42.09 13.60
N SER A 5 58.18 40.76 13.49
CA SER A 5 57.24 39.92 12.74
C SER A 5 56.44 39.04 13.71
N VAL A 6 55.13 39.30 13.78
CA VAL A 6 54.12 38.47 14.45
C VAL A 6 53.70 37.37 13.48
N ALA A 7 53.74 36.11 13.92
CA ALA A 7 53.17 34.99 13.18
C ALA A 7 51.66 34.91 13.42
N LEU A 8 50.85 35.12 12.38
CA LEU A 8 49.42 34.83 12.41
C LEU A 8 49.19 33.35 12.10
N SER A 9 48.62 32.62 13.06
CA SER A 9 48.00 31.31 12.84
C SER A 9 46.64 31.53 12.15
N GLN A 10 46.51 31.14 10.88
CA GLN A 10 45.21 31.04 10.23
C GLN A 10 44.60 29.67 10.54
N SER A 11 43.67 29.64 11.50
CA SER A 11 42.78 28.49 11.68
C SER A 11 41.67 28.59 10.62
N LEU A 12 41.70 27.67 9.66
CA LEU A 12 40.68 27.54 8.63
C LEU A 12 39.43 26.91 9.29
N LEU A 13 38.43 27.74 9.60
CA LEU A 13 37.13 27.29 10.09
C LEU A 13 36.34 26.76 8.88
N LEU A 14 36.35 25.44 8.65
CA LEU A 14 35.44 24.81 7.69
C LEU A 14 34.01 24.92 8.26
N LEU A 15 33.28 25.92 7.80
CA LEU A 15 31.84 26.00 7.99
C LEU A 15 31.20 24.94 7.07
N ARG A 16 30.94 23.73 7.59
CA ARG A 16 30.07 22.78 6.90
C ARG A 16 28.69 23.42 6.80
N LEU A 17 28.29 23.83 5.60
CA LEU A 17 26.89 24.04 5.29
C LEU A 17 26.20 22.70 5.55
N ILE A 18 25.39 22.63 6.61
CA ILE A 18 24.35 21.62 6.70
C ILE A 18 23.30 22.09 5.70
N THR A 19 23.36 21.55 4.48
CA THR A 19 22.19 21.57 3.60
C THR A 19 21.08 20.84 4.36
N CYS A 20 20.05 21.57 4.77
CA CYS A 20 18.77 20.95 5.09
C CYS A 20 18.31 20.28 3.78
N VAL A 21 18.60 18.99 3.64
CA VAL A 21 17.85 18.15 2.71
C VAL A 21 16.42 18.21 3.22
N GLY A 22 15.56 18.97 2.54
CA GLY A 22 14.13 18.92 2.82
C GLY A 22 13.69 17.49 2.53
N PHE A 23 13.27 16.76 3.55
CA PHE A 23 12.63 15.46 3.34
C PHE A 23 11.38 15.72 2.49
N ALA A 24 11.29 15.09 1.32
CA ALA A 24 10.08 15.13 0.51
C ALA A 24 8.94 14.43 1.29
N ARG A 25 7.70 14.67 0.88
CA ARG A 25 6.53 13.99 1.43
C ARG A 25 5.87 13.14 0.35
N ALA A 26 5.06 12.18 0.76
CA ALA A 26 4.48 11.17 -0.13
C ALA A 26 3.48 11.73 -1.16
N ASP A 27 2.86 12.88 -0.88
CA ASP A 27 1.75 13.45 -1.66
C ASP A 27 0.60 12.44 -1.88
N ASN A 28 -0.28 12.31 -0.89
CA ASN A 28 -1.44 11.41 -0.98
C ASN A 28 -2.44 11.86 -2.07
N PRO A 29 -3.13 10.91 -2.75
CA PRO A 29 -3.04 9.45 -2.60
C PRO A 29 -1.73 8.88 -3.18
N ILE A 30 -1.34 7.66 -2.83
CA ILE A 30 -0.03 7.08 -3.22
C ILE A 30 0.06 6.61 -4.69
N VAL A 31 -1.08 6.58 -5.40
CA VAL A 31 -1.23 6.15 -6.80
C VAL A 31 -2.18 7.13 -7.49
N GLN A 32 -1.87 7.55 -8.72
CA GLN A 32 -2.68 8.55 -9.45
C GLN A 32 -3.12 8.10 -10.85
N ASP A 33 -2.59 7.00 -11.38
CA ASP A 33 -2.91 6.49 -12.72
C ASP A 33 -4.12 5.56 -12.76
N ILE A 34 -4.52 4.98 -11.61
CA ILE A 34 -5.71 4.12 -11.47
C ILE A 34 -6.41 4.33 -10.12
N TYR A 35 -7.69 3.95 -10.01
CA TYR A 35 -8.41 3.93 -8.74
C TYR A 35 -8.07 2.69 -7.91
N THR A 36 -7.62 2.91 -6.69
CA THR A 36 -7.14 1.87 -5.77
C THR A 36 -7.95 1.85 -4.49
N ALA A 37 -8.23 0.65 -4.00
CA ALA A 37 -9.04 0.45 -2.81
C ALA A 37 -8.45 -0.59 -1.86
N ASP A 38 -9.00 -0.63 -0.65
CA ASP A 38 -8.81 -1.72 0.31
C ASP A 38 -7.34 -2.12 0.50
N PRO A 39 -6.49 -1.21 1.02
CA PRO A 39 -5.06 -1.44 1.07
C PRO A 39 -4.69 -2.54 2.07
N ALA A 40 -3.89 -3.49 1.62
CA ALA A 40 -3.27 -4.53 2.43
C ALA A 40 -1.73 -4.41 2.38
N PRO A 41 -1.13 -3.60 3.28
CA PRO A 41 0.31 -3.43 3.34
C PRO A 41 1.05 -4.63 3.94
N LEU A 42 2.20 -4.99 3.37
CA LEU A 42 3.10 -6.05 3.83
C LEU A 42 4.56 -5.57 3.75
N VAL A 43 5.31 -5.71 4.83
CA VAL A 43 6.76 -5.49 4.82
C VAL A 43 7.46 -6.78 4.42
N HIS A 44 8.27 -6.73 3.36
CA HIS A 44 9.03 -7.88 2.88
C HIS A 44 10.33 -7.42 2.21
N ASP A 45 11.44 -8.12 2.47
CA ASP A 45 12.76 -7.84 1.90
C ASP A 45 13.19 -6.36 1.95
N GLY A 46 12.92 -5.72 3.08
CA GLY A 46 13.31 -4.33 3.32
C GLY A 46 12.50 -3.31 2.51
N ARG A 47 11.34 -3.70 1.96
CA ARG A 47 10.40 -2.82 1.26
C ARG A 47 9.00 -2.95 1.85
N VAL A 48 8.18 -1.94 1.63
CA VAL A 48 6.73 -2.00 1.82
C VAL A 48 6.09 -2.36 0.50
N TYR A 49 5.27 -3.39 0.50
CA TYR A 49 4.37 -3.75 -0.58
C TYR A 49 2.94 -3.40 -0.16
N VAL A 50 2.12 -2.90 -1.07
CA VAL A 50 0.71 -2.62 -0.81
C VAL A 50 -0.10 -3.30 -1.91
N PHE A 51 -0.83 -4.33 -1.52
CA PHE A 51 -1.86 -4.93 -2.36
C PHE A 51 -3.11 -4.07 -2.25
N THR A 52 -3.79 -3.83 -3.36
CA THR A 52 -5.02 -3.06 -3.40
C THR A 52 -6.04 -3.80 -4.24
N GLY A 53 -7.31 -3.60 -3.95
CA GLY A 53 -8.33 -3.78 -4.97
C GLY A 53 -8.22 -2.68 -6.05
N HIS A 54 -8.80 -2.95 -7.21
CA HIS A 54 -8.84 -2.03 -8.35
C HIS A 54 -10.30 -1.66 -8.67
N ASP A 55 -10.69 -0.43 -8.33
CA ASP A 55 -12.00 0.10 -8.69
C ASP A 55 -11.99 0.49 -10.18
N GLU A 56 -13.00 0.07 -10.94
CA GLU A 56 -13.11 0.43 -12.37
C GLU A 56 -13.46 1.91 -12.57
N ASP A 57 -13.02 2.46 -13.71
CA ASP A 57 -13.32 3.84 -14.10
C ASP A 57 -14.82 4.13 -14.17
N SER A 58 -15.21 5.31 -13.66
CA SER A 58 -16.61 5.76 -13.64
C SER A 58 -17.58 4.78 -12.98
N SER A 59 -17.07 3.89 -12.12
CA SER A 59 -17.90 2.88 -11.47
C SER A 59 -18.92 3.52 -10.52
N THR A 60 -20.12 2.94 -10.48
CA THR A 60 -21.18 3.30 -9.54
C THR A 60 -21.48 2.16 -8.56
N TRP A 61 -20.59 1.19 -8.51
CA TRP A 61 -20.64 -0.02 -7.68
C TRP A 61 -19.21 -0.47 -7.34
N TYR A 62 -19.03 -1.46 -6.48
CA TYR A 62 -17.72 -2.08 -6.24
C TYR A 62 -17.36 -3.04 -7.38
N THR A 63 -17.26 -2.52 -8.60
CA THR A 63 -16.89 -3.32 -9.78
C THR A 63 -15.37 -3.39 -9.81
N MET A 64 -14.85 -4.59 -9.54
CA MET A 64 -13.42 -4.88 -9.41
C MET A 64 -13.13 -6.24 -10.03
N ARG A 65 -12.14 -6.32 -10.91
CA ARG A 65 -11.83 -7.53 -11.72
C ARG A 65 -10.50 -8.16 -11.37
N ASP A 66 -9.63 -7.39 -10.76
CA ASP A 66 -8.27 -7.77 -10.43
C ASP A 66 -7.80 -7.01 -9.18
N TRP A 67 -6.67 -7.46 -8.64
CA TRP A 67 -5.93 -6.74 -7.63
C TRP A 67 -4.72 -6.05 -8.26
N ARG A 68 -4.16 -5.06 -7.57
CA ARG A 68 -2.96 -4.32 -7.98
C ARG A 68 -1.92 -4.40 -6.88
N LEU A 69 -0.65 -4.27 -7.27
CA LEU A 69 0.47 -4.30 -6.34
C LEU A 69 1.39 -3.11 -6.57
N PHE A 70 1.74 -2.46 -5.46
CA PHE A 70 2.70 -1.35 -5.44
C PHE A 70 3.78 -1.64 -4.40
N SER A 71 4.97 -1.06 -4.54
CA SER A 71 5.99 -1.15 -3.49
C SER A 71 6.82 0.11 -3.35
N SER A 72 7.29 0.40 -2.14
CA SER A 72 8.20 1.48 -1.86
C SER A 72 9.31 1.04 -0.90
N ALA A 73 10.47 1.67 -1.02
CA ALA A 73 11.53 1.59 0.00
C ALA A 73 11.66 2.89 0.82
N ASP A 74 10.89 3.92 0.47
CA ASP A 74 11.03 5.26 1.04
C ASP A 74 9.71 5.93 1.44
N MET A 75 8.59 5.21 1.29
CA MET A 75 7.22 5.63 1.58
C MET A 75 6.70 6.78 0.71
N VAL A 76 7.43 7.14 -0.35
CA VAL A 76 7.08 8.27 -1.23
C VAL A 76 7.09 7.84 -2.70
N ASN A 77 8.15 7.20 -3.16
CA ASN A 77 8.25 6.69 -4.52
C ASN A 77 7.70 5.25 -4.54
N TRP A 78 6.58 5.04 -5.24
CA TRP A 78 5.89 3.77 -5.35
C TRP A 78 6.10 3.16 -6.73
N GLN A 79 6.68 1.97 -6.78
CA GLN A 79 6.81 1.16 -8.00
C GLN A 79 5.53 0.37 -8.24
N HIS A 80 4.94 0.52 -9.42
CA HIS A 80 3.80 -0.28 -9.89
C HIS A 80 4.25 -1.68 -10.35
N HIS A 81 3.63 -2.75 -9.86
CA HIS A 81 3.95 -4.15 -10.20
C HIS A 81 2.85 -4.85 -11.01
N GLY A 82 1.83 -4.12 -11.44
CA GLY A 82 0.75 -4.68 -12.23
C GLY A 82 -0.26 -5.43 -11.38
N SER A 83 -0.96 -6.34 -12.05
CA SER A 83 -1.86 -7.26 -11.38
C SER A 83 -1.13 -8.56 -11.03
N PRO A 84 -1.02 -8.93 -9.74
CA PRO A 84 -0.43 -10.21 -9.33
C PRO A 84 -1.36 -11.40 -9.64
N MET A 85 -2.67 -11.16 -9.72
CA MET A 85 -3.71 -12.12 -10.10
C MET A 85 -5.05 -11.40 -10.37
N ASP A 86 -5.95 -12.06 -11.10
CA ASP A 86 -7.29 -11.57 -11.42
C ASP A 86 -8.38 -12.62 -11.09
N LEU A 87 -9.66 -12.28 -11.32
CA LEU A 87 -10.78 -13.20 -11.09
C LEU A 87 -10.63 -14.56 -11.79
N THR A 88 -9.97 -14.61 -12.94
CA THR A 88 -9.82 -15.86 -13.72
C THR A 88 -8.87 -16.86 -13.07
N THR A 89 -8.10 -16.43 -12.07
CA THR A 89 -7.27 -17.29 -11.21
C THR A 89 -8.11 -18.39 -10.56
N PHE A 90 -9.32 -18.06 -10.11
CA PHE A 90 -10.25 -18.98 -9.48
C PHE A 90 -11.30 -19.43 -10.49
N SER A 91 -11.23 -20.68 -10.96
CA SER A 91 -12.17 -21.18 -11.98
C SER A 91 -13.62 -21.24 -11.51
N TRP A 92 -13.85 -21.09 -10.20
CA TRP A 92 -15.16 -21.09 -9.57
C TRP A 92 -15.70 -19.67 -9.31
N ALA A 93 -14.88 -18.62 -9.44
CA ALA A 93 -15.30 -17.23 -9.24
C ALA A 93 -15.77 -16.57 -10.55
N ASP A 94 -16.62 -15.54 -10.45
CA ASP A 94 -17.05 -14.77 -11.62
C ASP A 94 -17.06 -13.24 -11.44
N ASN A 95 -17.08 -12.72 -10.21
CA ASN A 95 -17.14 -11.30 -9.90
C ASN A 95 -16.47 -10.98 -8.55
N ASP A 96 -16.41 -9.68 -8.24
CA ASP A 96 -16.17 -9.14 -6.89
C ASP A 96 -14.76 -9.42 -6.35
N ALA A 97 -13.71 -9.08 -7.10
CA ALA A 97 -12.31 -9.13 -6.65
C ALA A 97 -12.00 -8.02 -5.63
N TRP A 98 -12.55 -8.15 -4.42
CA TRP A 98 -12.51 -7.13 -3.37
C TRP A 98 -11.33 -7.33 -2.39
N ALA A 99 -11.22 -6.45 -1.41
CA ALA A 99 -10.30 -6.42 -0.25
C ALA A 99 -9.51 -7.70 0.08
N GLY A 100 -8.49 -8.02 -0.71
CA GLY A 100 -7.67 -9.21 -0.48
C GLY A 100 -6.42 -8.90 0.33
N GLN A 101 -5.91 -9.88 1.09
CA GLN A 101 -4.69 -9.74 1.89
C GLN A 101 -3.67 -10.84 1.58
N VAL A 102 -2.40 -10.45 1.50
CA VAL A 102 -1.26 -11.36 1.33
C VAL A 102 -0.47 -11.51 2.62
N VAL A 103 -0.05 -12.75 2.92
CA VAL A 103 0.90 -13.06 3.99
C VAL A 103 1.99 -14.00 3.46
N ALA A 104 3.20 -13.87 4.01
CA ALA A 104 4.32 -14.77 3.69
C ALA A 104 4.46 -15.87 4.74
N ARG A 105 4.70 -17.11 4.30
CA ARG A 105 5.09 -18.24 5.17
C ARG A 105 5.90 -19.24 4.36
N ASP A 106 6.96 -19.79 4.94
CA ASP A 106 7.78 -20.87 4.36
C ASP A 106 8.20 -20.62 2.90
N ASP A 107 8.78 -19.43 2.66
CA ASP A 107 9.25 -18.96 1.33
C ASP A 107 8.15 -18.87 0.25
N LYS A 108 6.88 -18.81 0.66
CA LYS A 108 5.72 -18.63 -0.21
C LYS A 108 4.85 -17.46 0.23
N PHE A 109 4.03 -16.99 -0.70
CA PHE A 109 3.04 -15.95 -0.48
C PHE A 109 1.64 -16.51 -0.69
N TYR A 110 0.75 -16.22 0.25
CA TYR A 110 -0.63 -16.68 0.27
C TYR A 110 -1.56 -15.47 0.18
N PHE A 111 -2.34 -15.39 -0.88
CA PHE A 111 -3.27 -14.31 -1.15
C PHE A 111 -4.69 -14.75 -0.86
N TYR A 112 -5.24 -14.31 0.27
CA TYR A 112 -6.62 -14.55 0.67
C TYR A 112 -7.52 -13.53 -0.02
N ALA A 113 -8.38 -14.01 -0.89
CA ALA A 113 -9.15 -13.18 -1.81
C ALA A 113 -10.65 -13.40 -1.62
N PRO A 114 -11.42 -12.39 -1.19
CA PRO A 114 -12.87 -12.44 -1.24
C PRO A 114 -13.32 -12.34 -2.70
N VAL A 115 -14.15 -13.28 -3.14
CA VAL A 115 -14.71 -13.33 -4.50
C VAL A 115 -16.12 -13.91 -4.48
N HIS A 116 -16.93 -13.56 -5.48
CA HIS A 116 -18.26 -14.15 -5.66
C HIS A 116 -18.17 -15.52 -6.30
N HIS A 117 -18.76 -16.53 -5.66
CA HIS A 117 -18.79 -17.90 -6.15
C HIS A 117 -19.93 -18.09 -7.17
N SER A 118 -19.56 -18.35 -8.42
CA SER A 118 -20.48 -18.42 -9.57
C SER A 118 -21.61 -19.46 -9.45
N THR A 119 -21.41 -20.52 -8.65
CA THR A 119 -22.38 -21.62 -8.51
C THR A 119 -23.32 -21.42 -7.32
N THR A 120 -22.82 -20.95 -6.18
CA THR A 120 -23.65 -20.77 -4.97
C THR A 120 -24.26 -19.37 -4.89
N GLY A 121 -23.66 -18.38 -5.54
CA GLY A 121 -24.04 -16.97 -5.46
C GLY A 121 -23.60 -16.29 -4.16
N ALA A 122 -22.74 -16.93 -3.37
CA ALA A 122 -22.24 -16.39 -2.11
C ALA A 122 -20.85 -15.78 -2.28
N MET A 123 -20.52 -14.80 -1.43
CA MET A 123 -19.12 -14.42 -1.21
C MET A 123 -18.38 -15.53 -0.47
N ALA A 124 -17.15 -15.76 -0.91
CA ALA A 124 -16.26 -16.79 -0.42
C ALA A 124 -14.82 -16.29 -0.41
N ILE A 125 -13.97 -16.87 0.45
CA ILE A 125 -12.54 -16.56 0.47
C ILE A 125 -11.78 -17.69 -0.25
N GLY A 126 -11.15 -17.35 -1.37
CA GLY A 126 -10.17 -18.19 -2.06
C GLY A 126 -8.74 -17.95 -1.58
N VAL A 127 -7.82 -18.85 -1.90
CA VAL A 127 -6.38 -18.68 -1.61
C VAL A 127 -5.56 -18.85 -2.87
N GLY A 128 -4.94 -17.76 -3.33
CA GLY A 128 -3.87 -17.79 -4.32
C GLY A 128 -2.54 -18.11 -3.66
N ILE A 129 -1.67 -18.86 -4.33
CA ILE A 129 -0.30 -19.15 -3.86
C ILE A 129 0.74 -18.75 -4.90
N SER A 130 1.86 -18.20 -4.46
CA SER A 130 3.01 -17.89 -5.33
C SER A 130 4.35 -18.07 -4.60
N ASP A 131 5.41 -18.31 -5.38
CA ASP A 131 6.80 -18.28 -4.92
C ASP A 131 7.39 -16.86 -4.96
N SER A 132 6.64 -15.88 -5.46
CA SER A 132 7.04 -14.47 -5.53
C SER A 132 5.94 -13.57 -5.01
N ILE A 133 6.29 -12.54 -4.25
CA ILE A 133 5.33 -11.55 -3.75
C ILE A 133 4.58 -10.86 -4.90
N THR A 134 5.24 -10.69 -6.05
CA THR A 134 4.68 -10.07 -7.26
C THR A 134 3.86 -11.05 -8.11
N GLY A 135 3.70 -12.30 -7.67
CA GLY A 135 3.02 -13.32 -8.44
C GLY A 135 3.85 -13.85 -9.63
N PRO A 136 3.19 -14.49 -10.62
CA PRO A 136 1.75 -14.73 -10.66
C PRO A 136 1.29 -15.66 -9.53
N TYR A 137 0.08 -15.44 -9.01
CA TYR A 137 -0.56 -16.37 -8.07
C TYR A 137 -1.43 -17.39 -8.82
N THR A 138 -1.55 -18.59 -8.26
CA THR A 138 -2.43 -19.65 -8.77
C THR A 138 -3.38 -20.13 -7.68
N ASP A 139 -4.59 -20.54 -8.04
CA ASP A 139 -5.55 -21.13 -7.08
C ASP A 139 -4.94 -22.38 -6.40
N ALA A 140 -4.73 -22.29 -5.08
CA ALA A 140 -4.11 -23.34 -4.29
C ALA A 140 -5.05 -24.53 -4.03
N LEU A 141 -6.36 -24.34 -4.17
CA LEU A 141 -7.39 -25.28 -3.71
C LEU A 141 -8.29 -25.79 -4.83
N GLY A 142 -8.60 -24.95 -5.82
CA GLY A 142 -9.62 -25.24 -6.83
C GLY A 142 -11.06 -25.06 -6.31
N HIS A 143 -11.21 -24.56 -5.08
CA HIS A 143 -12.48 -24.28 -4.40
C HIS A 143 -12.27 -23.24 -3.27
N PRO A 144 -13.34 -22.64 -2.72
CA PRO A 144 -13.24 -21.78 -1.53
C PRO A 144 -12.51 -22.42 -0.35
N LEU A 145 -11.72 -21.63 0.38
CA LEU A 145 -11.24 -22.01 1.72
C LEU A 145 -12.40 -21.92 2.72
N VAL A 146 -13.08 -20.78 2.78
CA VAL A 146 -14.29 -20.57 3.60
C VAL A 146 -15.40 -19.92 2.76
N GLU A 147 -16.65 -20.28 3.03
CA GLU A 147 -17.83 -19.73 2.36
C GLU A 147 -18.98 -19.59 3.37
N ASN A 148 -19.36 -18.35 3.68
CA ASN A 148 -20.52 -18.02 4.49
C ASN A 148 -21.19 -16.71 4.06
N GLY A 149 -20.86 -16.19 2.86
CA GLY A 149 -21.42 -14.95 2.33
C GLY A 149 -20.75 -13.67 2.85
N GLU A 150 -19.63 -13.80 3.56
CA GLU A 150 -18.90 -12.72 4.22
C GLU A 150 -17.57 -12.44 3.48
N ILE A 151 -16.97 -11.27 3.71
CA ILE A 151 -15.86 -10.70 2.90
C ILE A 151 -14.69 -10.19 3.76
N ASP A 152 -13.76 -9.42 3.18
CA ASP A 152 -12.68 -8.69 3.85
C ASP A 152 -11.81 -9.56 4.77
N PRO A 153 -11.07 -10.54 4.21
CA PRO A 153 -10.16 -11.35 4.99
C PRO A 153 -9.00 -10.53 5.57
N THR A 154 -8.63 -10.85 6.81
CA THR A 154 -7.32 -10.52 7.35
C THR A 154 -6.63 -11.74 7.93
N VAL A 155 -5.32 -11.86 7.67
CA VAL A 155 -4.53 -13.00 8.09
C VAL A 155 -3.33 -12.55 8.90
N TYR A 156 -3.18 -13.14 10.07
CA TYR A 156 -2.09 -12.86 10.99
C TYR A 156 -1.44 -14.16 11.45
N ILE A 157 -0.10 -14.20 11.44
CA ILE A 157 0.70 -15.29 11.99
C ILE A 157 1.31 -14.79 13.29
N ASP A 158 0.94 -15.40 14.41
CA ASP A 158 1.45 -15.04 15.74
C ASP A 158 2.88 -15.54 15.96
N ASP A 159 3.52 -15.06 17.03
CA ASP A 159 4.91 -15.37 17.35
C ASP A 159 5.17 -16.86 17.63
N ASP A 160 4.12 -17.62 17.96
CA ASP A 160 4.19 -19.08 18.15
C ASP A 160 4.01 -19.88 16.85
N GLY A 161 3.78 -19.20 15.73
CA GLY A 161 3.58 -19.79 14.41
C GLY A 161 2.12 -20.15 14.09
N GLN A 162 1.19 -19.95 15.01
CA GLN A 162 -0.24 -20.15 14.76
C GLN A 162 -0.75 -19.02 13.86
N ALA A 163 -1.42 -19.40 12.77
CA ALA A 163 -2.03 -18.47 11.84
C ALA A 163 -3.54 -18.36 12.08
N TYR A 164 -4.07 -17.15 11.96
CA TYR A 164 -5.48 -16.84 12.15
C TYR A 164 -6.01 -16.16 10.89
N LEU A 165 -7.13 -16.66 10.36
CA LEU A 165 -7.91 -15.99 9.34
C LEU A 165 -9.15 -15.40 10.00
N TYR A 166 -9.31 -14.09 9.88
CA TYR A 166 -10.52 -13.34 10.20
C TYR A 166 -11.19 -12.88 8.91
N TRP A 167 -12.53 -12.79 8.89
CA TRP A 167 -13.27 -12.21 7.77
C TRP A 167 -14.67 -11.82 8.20
N GLY A 168 -15.22 -10.77 7.59
CA GLY A 168 -16.66 -10.59 7.45
C GLY A 168 -17.17 -9.17 7.60
N ASN A 169 -18.41 -8.98 7.13
CA ASN A 169 -19.22 -7.77 7.13
C ASN A 169 -20.71 -8.14 6.90
N PRO A 170 -21.60 -8.07 7.91
CA PRO A 170 -21.44 -7.34 9.17
C PRO A 170 -20.96 -8.20 10.34
N GLY A 171 -20.83 -9.52 10.17
CA GLY A 171 -20.40 -10.43 11.23
C GLY A 171 -18.92 -10.74 11.12
N LEU A 172 -18.13 -10.46 12.16
CA LEU A 172 -16.73 -10.87 12.16
C LEU A 172 -16.57 -12.33 12.57
N TRP A 173 -16.01 -13.14 11.68
CA TRP A 173 -15.72 -14.56 11.88
C TRP A 173 -14.21 -14.81 11.93
N TYR A 174 -13.79 -15.92 12.54
CA TYR A 174 -12.42 -16.38 12.45
C TYR A 174 -12.27 -17.89 12.53
N VAL A 175 -11.10 -18.36 12.11
CA VAL A 175 -10.63 -19.72 12.28
C VAL A 175 -9.10 -19.77 12.46
N GLU A 176 -8.63 -20.82 13.11
CA GLU A 176 -7.20 -21.17 13.17
C GLU A 176 -6.81 -21.93 11.90
N LEU A 177 -5.90 -21.34 11.12
CA LEU A 177 -5.34 -21.98 9.95
C LEU A 177 -4.34 -23.07 10.36
N ASN A 178 -4.27 -24.13 9.59
CA ASN A 178 -3.19 -25.10 9.71
C ASN A 178 -1.90 -24.50 9.13
N GLU A 179 -0.76 -25.12 9.44
CA GLU A 179 0.58 -24.67 9.01
C GLU A 179 0.74 -24.56 7.49
N ASP A 180 -0.06 -25.29 6.70
CA ASP A 180 -0.05 -25.22 5.24
C ASP A 180 -0.69 -23.93 4.66
N MET A 181 -1.34 -23.12 5.50
CA MET A 181 -2.04 -21.87 5.17
C MET A 181 -3.23 -22.02 4.19
N ILE A 182 -3.54 -23.23 3.76
CA ILE A 182 -4.59 -23.53 2.78
C ILE A 182 -5.66 -24.48 3.36
N SER A 183 -5.57 -24.79 4.64
CA SER A 183 -6.59 -25.52 5.37
C SER A 183 -6.72 -24.98 6.78
N TYR A 184 -7.78 -25.38 7.48
CA TYR A 184 -8.01 -25.06 8.88
C TYR A 184 -8.55 -26.27 9.62
N SER A 185 -8.48 -26.23 10.95
CA SER A 185 -9.10 -27.23 11.80
C SER A 185 -9.92 -26.57 12.91
N GLY A 186 -10.86 -27.30 13.49
CA GLY A 186 -11.75 -26.76 14.51
C GLY A 186 -12.98 -26.04 13.93
N ASN A 187 -13.61 -25.21 14.76
CA ASN A 187 -14.87 -24.55 14.43
C ASN A 187 -14.61 -23.09 14.05
N ILE A 188 -15.31 -22.63 13.02
CA ILE A 188 -15.46 -21.21 12.72
C ILE A 188 -16.18 -20.55 13.90
N SER A 189 -15.61 -19.47 14.40
CA SER A 189 -16.09 -18.75 15.58
C SER A 189 -16.43 -17.31 15.23
N GLN A 190 -17.50 -16.77 15.82
CA GLN A 190 -17.92 -15.39 15.61
C GLN A 190 -17.45 -14.49 16.76
N VAL A 191 -17.09 -13.25 16.43
CA VAL A 191 -16.73 -12.18 17.35
C VAL A 191 -17.70 -11.01 17.16
N GLU A 192 -18.07 -10.34 18.26
CA GLU A 192 -18.97 -9.17 18.25
C GLU A 192 -18.26 -7.89 17.75
N LEU A 193 -17.89 -7.87 16.47
CA LEU A 193 -17.30 -6.75 15.72
C LEU A 193 -17.82 -6.77 14.27
N THR A 194 -17.61 -5.68 13.52
CA THR A 194 -18.31 -5.40 12.26
C THR A 194 -17.57 -5.82 10.97
N GLU A 195 -16.76 -4.94 10.36
CA GLU A 195 -16.33 -5.05 8.95
C GLU A 195 -14.88 -4.57 8.72
N GLY A 196 -14.28 -4.96 7.59
CA GLY A 196 -12.92 -4.54 7.19
C GLY A 196 -11.86 -4.79 8.25
N PRO A 197 -11.75 -6.00 8.83
CA PRO A 197 -10.83 -6.27 9.92
C PRO A 197 -9.37 -6.13 9.48
N TRP A 198 -8.52 -5.64 10.37
CA TRP A 198 -7.07 -5.69 10.27
C TRP A 198 -6.51 -6.15 11.61
N LEU A 199 -6.00 -7.38 11.65
CA LEU A 199 -5.41 -7.99 12.83
C LEU A 199 -3.89 -7.91 12.78
N TYR A 200 -3.29 -7.37 13.83
CA TYR A 200 -1.86 -7.44 14.05
C TYR A 200 -1.53 -7.35 15.54
N LYS A 201 -0.26 -7.59 15.87
CA LYS A 201 0.27 -7.51 17.23
C LYS A 201 1.39 -6.48 17.27
N ARG A 202 1.45 -5.76 18.38
CA ARG A 202 2.57 -4.89 18.74
C ARG A 202 2.89 -5.11 20.21
N GLU A 203 4.13 -5.55 20.49
CA GLU A 203 4.54 -6.00 21.83
C GLU A 203 3.56 -7.08 22.34
N ASP A 204 3.05 -6.96 23.57
CA ASP A 204 2.12 -7.94 24.15
C ASP A 204 0.64 -7.61 23.86
N ILE A 205 0.36 -6.69 22.92
CA ILE A 205 -1.00 -6.21 22.62
C ILE A 205 -1.42 -6.61 21.21
N TYR A 206 -2.57 -7.26 21.09
CA TYR A 206 -3.23 -7.51 19.81
C TYR A 206 -4.19 -6.38 19.50
N TYR A 207 -4.21 -5.92 18.26
CA TYR A 207 -5.06 -4.86 17.76
C TYR A 207 -5.97 -5.42 16.68
N MET A 208 -7.27 -5.20 16.84
CA MET A 208 -8.27 -5.40 15.79
C MET A 208 -8.74 -4.01 15.36
N ILE A 209 -8.35 -3.61 14.16
CA ILE A 209 -8.80 -2.36 13.53
C ILE A 209 -9.89 -2.72 12.53
N TYR A 210 -10.92 -1.90 12.43
CA TYR A 210 -12.09 -2.23 11.62
C TYR A 210 -12.81 -0.97 11.16
N ALA A 211 -13.42 -1.06 9.98
CA ALA A 211 -14.39 -0.07 9.54
C ALA A 211 -15.69 -0.23 10.34
N ALA A 212 -16.33 0.89 10.62
CA ALA A 212 -17.49 0.94 11.46
C ALA A 212 -18.42 2.08 11.07
N THR A 213 -19.69 1.90 11.44
CA THR A 213 -20.81 2.83 11.14
C THR A 213 -21.17 2.81 9.66
N CYS A 214 -22.35 2.26 9.33
CA CYS A 214 -22.82 2.33 7.95
C CYS A 214 -22.97 3.76 7.47
N CYS A 215 -22.71 3.88 6.17
CA CYS A 215 -23.21 4.94 5.30
C CYS A 215 -22.41 6.24 5.40
N SER A 216 -21.40 6.29 6.28
CA SER A 216 -20.18 7.09 6.20
C SER A 216 -19.22 6.52 7.24
N GLU A 217 -18.37 5.59 6.82
CA GLU A 217 -17.53 4.79 7.69
C GLU A 217 -16.46 5.63 8.39
N ASN A 218 -16.19 5.27 9.64
CA ASN A 218 -15.00 5.67 10.38
C ASN A 218 -14.18 4.42 10.70
N ILE A 219 -12.89 4.60 10.98
CA ILE A 219 -12.01 3.50 11.38
C ILE A 219 -11.89 3.51 12.90
N ARG A 220 -12.19 2.37 13.50
CA ARG A 220 -12.12 2.11 14.95
C ARG A 220 -11.13 1.02 15.25
N TYR A 221 -10.78 0.90 16.52
CA TYR A 221 -10.00 -0.24 16.97
C TYR A 221 -10.36 -0.71 18.38
N SER A 222 -10.10 -1.99 18.58
CA SER A 222 -10.14 -2.67 19.85
C SER A 222 -8.80 -3.35 20.10
N THR A 223 -8.46 -3.57 21.37
CA THR A 223 -7.27 -4.34 21.75
C THR A 223 -7.64 -5.57 22.57
N GLY A 224 -6.87 -6.63 22.43
CA GLY A 224 -7.00 -7.87 23.19
C GLY A 224 -5.66 -8.37 23.71
N SER A 225 -5.71 -9.35 24.62
CA SER A 225 -4.52 -10.04 25.16
C SER A 225 -4.20 -11.34 24.42
N SER A 226 -4.98 -11.69 23.39
CA SER A 226 -4.77 -12.85 22.55
C SER A 226 -5.26 -12.52 21.12
N PRO A 227 -4.85 -13.28 20.09
CA PRO A 227 -5.29 -13.07 18.72
C PRO A 227 -6.80 -13.27 18.54
N THR A 228 -7.47 -13.89 19.52
CA THR A 228 -8.93 -14.15 19.53
C THR A 228 -9.71 -13.29 20.52
N GLY A 229 -9.06 -12.29 21.12
CA GLY A 229 -9.66 -11.41 22.13
C GLY A 229 -9.52 -11.96 23.56
N PRO A 230 -10.44 -11.62 24.48
CA PRO A 230 -11.59 -10.73 24.28
C PRO A 230 -11.15 -9.32 23.88
N TRP A 231 -11.93 -8.70 23.00
CA TRP A 231 -11.65 -7.38 22.45
C TRP A 231 -12.21 -6.27 23.34
N THR A 232 -11.39 -5.27 23.64
CA THR A 232 -11.82 -4.06 24.36
C THR A 232 -11.69 -2.86 23.44
N TYR A 233 -12.81 -2.18 23.17
CA TYR A 233 -12.84 -0.95 22.39
C TYR A 233 -11.91 0.12 22.96
N ARG A 234 -11.19 0.83 22.08
CA ARG A 234 -10.24 1.88 22.46
C ARG A 234 -10.58 3.25 21.89
N GLY A 235 -11.10 3.33 20.67
CA GLY A 235 -11.44 4.61 20.08
C GLY A 235 -11.56 4.59 18.56
N ILE A 236 -11.62 5.80 18.02
CA ILE A 236 -11.62 6.07 16.58
C ILE A 236 -10.19 6.44 16.19
N ILE A 237 -9.64 5.75 15.19
CA ILE A 237 -8.36 6.11 14.56
C ILE A 237 -8.62 7.19 13.51
N MET A 238 -9.69 7.09 12.74
CA MET A 238 -9.99 8.05 11.68
C MET A 238 -11.50 8.30 11.60
N GLN A 239 -11.90 9.56 11.76
CA GLN A 239 -13.29 9.98 11.58
C GLN A 239 -13.72 9.84 10.11
N SER A 240 -15.02 9.75 9.89
CA SER A 240 -15.59 9.81 8.55
C SER A 240 -15.26 11.14 7.89
N GLN A 241 -14.52 11.10 6.79
CA GLN A 241 -14.06 12.27 6.05
C GLN A 241 -13.63 11.87 4.64
N GLY A 242 -13.37 12.87 3.79
CA GLY A 242 -13.05 12.63 2.38
C GLY A 242 -14.30 12.40 1.52
N ALA A 243 -14.08 11.95 0.29
CA ALA A 243 -15.14 11.74 -0.70
C ALA A 243 -15.66 10.30 -0.75
N SER A 244 -14.90 9.34 -0.20
CA SER A 244 -15.37 7.96 -0.02
C SER A 244 -16.29 7.88 1.19
N PHE A 245 -17.41 7.17 1.06
CA PHE A 245 -18.28 6.87 2.19
C PHE A 245 -17.91 5.54 2.87
N THR A 246 -17.07 4.72 2.25
CA THR A 246 -16.41 3.56 2.85
C THR A 246 -14.97 3.90 3.26
N ASN A 247 -14.40 3.07 4.13
CA ASN A 247 -12.99 3.13 4.53
C ASN A 247 -12.46 1.72 4.82
N HIS A 248 -11.17 1.48 4.65
CA HIS A 248 -10.57 0.15 4.90
C HIS A 248 -9.16 0.29 5.48
N PRO A 249 -8.86 -0.31 6.64
CA PRO A 249 -7.59 -0.08 7.33
C PRO A 249 -6.47 -1.04 6.89
N GLY A 250 -5.24 -0.54 6.95
CA GLY A 250 -4.02 -1.34 6.99
C GLY A 250 -2.96 -0.68 7.88
N ILE A 251 -2.31 -1.42 8.78
CA ILE A 251 -1.21 -0.91 9.61
C ILE A 251 0.04 -1.78 9.48
N ILE A 252 1.18 -1.11 9.31
CA ILE A 252 2.51 -1.73 9.39
C ILE A 252 3.47 -0.88 10.22
N ASP A 253 4.49 -1.53 10.75
CA ASP A 253 5.70 -0.89 11.23
C ASP A 253 6.82 -1.13 10.21
N TYR A 254 7.52 -0.07 9.80
CA TYR A 254 8.61 -0.13 8.82
C TYR A 254 9.70 0.89 9.17
N GLU A 255 10.96 0.46 9.14
CA GLU A 255 12.14 1.30 9.46
C GLU A 255 11.99 2.11 10.78
N GLY A 256 11.41 1.48 11.79
CA GLY A 256 11.22 2.06 13.13
C GLY A 256 10.08 3.09 13.23
N ARG A 257 9.20 3.16 12.23
CA ARG A 257 8.04 4.07 12.18
C ARG A 257 6.77 3.27 11.92
N SER A 258 5.62 3.87 12.25
CA SER A 258 4.31 3.23 12.14
C SER A 258 3.46 3.97 11.11
N TYR A 259 2.81 3.21 10.23
CA TYR A 259 2.04 3.74 9.11
C TYR A 259 0.62 3.20 9.11
N PHE A 260 -0.33 4.08 8.84
CA PHE A 260 -1.74 3.77 8.69
C PHE A 260 -2.17 4.03 7.24
N PHE A 261 -2.43 2.95 6.51
CA PHE A 261 -3.00 2.93 5.18
C PHE A 261 -4.51 2.91 5.26
N TYR A 262 -5.14 3.62 4.33
CA TYR A 262 -6.57 3.76 4.20
C TYR A 262 -6.94 4.10 2.75
N HIS A 263 -8.24 4.19 2.42
CA HIS A 263 -8.67 4.72 1.13
C HIS A 263 -9.57 5.97 1.27
N ASN A 264 -9.59 6.79 0.23
CA ASN A 264 -10.43 7.98 0.07
C ASN A 264 -10.90 8.05 -1.40
N GLY A 265 -11.69 9.03 -1.83
CA GLY A 265 -11.98 9.34 -3.25
C GLY A 265 -11.27 10.63 -3.70
N ALA A 266 -9.95 10.71 -3.52
CA ALA A 266 -9.20 11.96 -3.69
C ALA A 266 -8.80 12.27 -5.14
N LEU A 267 -8.75 11.26 -6.02
CA LEU A 267 -8.43 11.45 -7.43
C LEU A 267 -9.56 12.16 -8.20
N PRO A 268 -9.27 12.80 -9.35
CA PRO A 268 -10.28 13.46 -10.16
C PRO A 268 -11.40 12.50 -10.60
N GLY A 269 -12.64 12.73 -10.17
CA GLY A 269 -13.76 11.79 -10.41
C GLY A 269 -13.95 10.75 -9.30
N GLY A 270 -13.14 10.82 -8.25
CA GLY A 270 -13.20 9.94 -7.09
C GLY A 270 -14.51 10.03 -6.31
N SER A 271 -14.90 8.89 -5.74
CA SER A 271 -16.13 8.68 -4.98
C SER A 271 -15.97 7.48 -4.03
N GLY A 272 -17.05 7.03 -3.39
CA GLY A 272 -17.03 5.77 -2.64
C GLY A 272 -16.97 4.49 -3.50
N PHE A 273 -17.03 4.62 -4.83
CA PHE A 273 -16.87 3.51 -5.78
C PHE A 273 -15.68 3.67 -6.73
N THR A 274 -14.95 4.79 -6.58
CA THR A 274 -13.74 5.14 -7.34
C THR A 274 -12.74 5.70 -6.35
N ARG A 275 -12.15 4.79 -5.58
CA ARG A 275 -11.34 5.10 -4.41
C ARG A 275 -9.86 5.23 -4.76
N SER A 276 -9.07 5.67 -3.80
CA SER A 276 -7.66 5.99 -3.92
C SER A 276 -6.99 5.73 -2.56
N VAL A 277 -5.98 4.88 -2.55
CA VAL A 277 -5.22 4.53 -1.35
C VAL A 277 -4.33 5.70 -0.92
N ALA A 278 -4.28 5.94 0.37
CA ALA A 278 -3.46 6.95 1.02
C ALA A 278 -2.85 6.41 2.31
N VAL A 279 -1.86 7.13 2.85
CA VAL A 279 -1.13 6.69 4.04
C VAL A 279 -0.77 7.87 4.95
N GLU A 280 -0.84 7.64 6.27
CA GLU A 280 -0.34 8.56 7.30
C GLU A 280 0.74 7.87 8.15
N GLU A 281 1.75 8.62 8.58
CA GLU A 281 2.67 8.21 9.65
C GLU A 281 2.09 8.63 11.01
N PHE A 282 2.22 7.77 12.01
CA PHE A 282 1.83 8.11 13.38
C PHE A 282 2.78 7.54 14.42
N THR A 283 2.60 7.97 15.67
CA THR A 283 3.30 7.41 16.83
C THR A 283 2.26 6.98 17.85
N TYR A 284 2.40 5.75 18.35
CA TYR A 284 1.56 5.26 19.45
C TYR A 284 1.75 6.12 20.69
N ASN A 285 0.67 6.31 21.45
CA ASN A 285 0.75 6.86 22.79
C ASN A 285 1.53 5.89 23.71
N ALA A 286 2.03 6.41 24.83
CA ALA A 286 2.84 5.63 25.76
C ALA A 286 2.14 4.40 26.37
N ASP A 287 0.81 4.35 26.31
CA ASP A 287 -0.02 3.22 26.78
C ASP A 287 -0.39 2.22 25.66
N GLY A 288 0.19 2.38 24.46
CA GLY A 288 -0.10 1.57 23.28
C GLY A 288 -1.33 2.03 22.49
N THR A 289 -2.06 3.06 22.93
CA THR A 289 -3.19 3.55 22.15
C THR A 289 -2.75 4.25 20.86
N ILE A 290 -3.56 4.12 19.81
CA ILE A 290 -3.38 4.82 18.53
C ILE A 290 -4.06 6.20 18.65
N PRO A 291 -3.37 7.30 18.30
CA PRO A 291 -4.00 8.63 18.25
C PRO A 291 -5.03 8.72 17.13
N GLU A 292 -5.97 9.67 17.24
CA GLU A 292 -6.84 10.00 16.12
C GLU A 292 -6.04 10.72 15.02
N LEU A 293 -6.23 10.29 13.78
CA LEU A 293 -5.56 10.74 12.57
C LEU A 293 -6.56 11.42 11.63
N SER A 294 -6.04 12.29 10.76
CA SER A 294 -6.81 12.96 9.71
C SER A 294 -6.24 12.64 8.35
N MET A 295 -7.09 12.50 7.33
CA MET A 295 -6.62 12.34 5.96
C MET A 295 -5.87 13.59 5.52
N THR A 296 -4.61 13.45 5.10
CA THR A 296 -3.82 14.56 4.58
C THR A 296 -3.55 14.38 3.09
N THR A 297 -3.27 15.48 2.40
CA THR A 297 -2.73 15.45 1.02
C THR A 297 -1.21 15.30 1.02
N ALA A 298 -0.54 15.44 2.15
CA ALA A 298 0.91 15.44 2.23
C ALA A 298 1.49 14.04 2.47
N GLY A 299 0.79 13.21 3.24
CA GLY A 299 1.25 11.89 3.65
C GLY A 299 2.52 11.91 4.53
N PRO A 300 3.18 10.76 4.72
CA PRO A 300 4.37 10.62 5.53
C PRO A 300 5.56 11.38 4.94
N ALA A 301 6.55 11.63 5.79
CA ALA A 301 7.86 12.09 5.33
C ALA A 301 8.61 10.93 4.66
N GLN A 302 9.40 11.24 3.64
CA GLN A 302 10.27 10.27 2.99
C GLN A 302 11.29 9.70 3.96
N ILE A 303 11.54 8.40 3.83
CA ILE A 303 12.61 7.71 4.54
C ILE A 303 13.70 7.25 3.56
N GLY A 304 14.92 7.73 3.75
CA GLY A 304 15.98 7.51 2.76
C GLY A 304 15.84 8.39 1.52
N THR A 305 16.60 8.04 0.48
CA THR A 305 16.70 8.80 -0.77
C THR A 305 16.67 7.85 -1.96
N LEU A 306 16.16 8.32 -3.10
CA LEU A 306 16.24 7.59 -4.36
C LEU A 306 17.63 7.76 -4.99
N ASP A 307 18.30 6.66 -5.33
CA ASP A 307 19.62 6.63 -5.98
C ASP A 307 19.46 6.76 -7.52
N PRO A 308 19.76 7.92 -8.13
CA PRO A 308 19.56 8.13 -9.57
C PRO A 308 20.59 7.40 -10.44
N TYR A 309 21.63 6.80 -9.85
CA TYR A 309 22.72 6.16 -10.57
C TYR A 309 22.53 4.65 -10.76
N ARG A 310 21.39 4.13 -10.30
CA ARG A 310 20.91 2.78 -10.60
C ARG A 310 19.77 2.85 -11.58
N ARG A 311 19.45 1.71 -12.20
CA ARG A 311 18.21 1.60 -12.99
C ARG A 311 17.02 1.87 -12.07
N GLN A 312 16.23 2.86 -12.42
CA GLN A 312 14.93 3.14 -11.86
C GLN A 312 13.90 2.76 -12.92
N GLU A 313 12.89 1.98 -12.53
CA GLU A 313 11.79 1.69 -13.44
C GLU A 313 10.92 2.94 -13.59
N ALA A 314 10.39 3.19 -14.80
CA ALA A 314 9.65 4.42 -15.10
C ALA A 314 8.36 4.53 -14.28
N GLU A 315 7.78 3.38 -13.94
CA GLU A 315 6.62 3.21 -13.08
C GLU A 315 6.95 3.27 -11.58
N THR A 316 8.15 3.73 -11.20
CA THR A 316 8.48 4.16 -9.83
C THR A 316 8.18 5.65 -9.69
N ILE A 317 7.04 5.97 -9.07
CA ILE A 317 6.41 7.29 -9.15
C ILE A 317 6.06 7.78 -7.75
N ALA A 318 6.39 9.04 -7.45
CA ALA A 318 5.85 9.77 -6.30
C ALA A 318 4.59 10.57 -6.66
N TRP A 319 4.50 11.06 -7.91
CA TRP A 319 3.29 11.69 -8.43
C TRP A 319 3.23 11.58 -9.95
N SER A 320 2.06 11.35 -10.53
CA SER A 320 1.84 11.41 -11.98
C SER A 320 0.62 12.25 -12.36
N ASP A 321 0.56 12.63 -13.64
CA ASP A 321 -0.56 13.34 -14.26
C ASP A 321 -0.66 12.92 -15.73
N GLY A 322 -1.84 12.41 -16.12
CA GLY A 322 -2.19 12.09 -17.51
C GLY A 322 -1.63 10.78 -18.07
N ILE A 323 -0.90 9.99 -17.28
CA ILE A 323 -0.27 8.75 -17.76
C ILE A 323 -1.05 7.49 -17.38
N GLU A 324 -0.71 6.38 -18.03
CA GLU A 324 -1.07 5.02 -17.63
C GLU A 324 0.20 4.17 -17.41
N VAL A 325 0.05 3.01 -16.76
CA VAL A 325 1.10 1.99 -16.66
C VAL A 325 0.63 0.69 -17.31
N GLU A 326 1.44 0.14 -18.22
CA GLU A 326 1.13 -1.10 -18.94
C GLU A 326 2.27 -2.13 -18.87
N ALA A 327 1.96 -3.39 -19.17
CA ALA A 327 2.97 -4.44 -19.23
C ALA A 327 3.88 -4.28 -20.44
N CYS A 328 5.19 -4.31 -20.21
CA CYS A 328 6.18 -4.17 -21.27
C CYS A 328 6.46 -5.53 -21.94
N SER A 329 6.44 -5.57 -23.28
CA SER A 329 6.77 -6.79 -24.05
C SER A 329 8.18 -7.34 -23.80
N GLU A 330 9.08 -6.52 -23.24
CA GLU A 330 10.45 -6.89 -22.88
C GLU A 330 10.59 -7.27 -21.39
N GLY A 331 9.47 -7.42 -20.68
CA GLY A 331 9.38 -7.69 -19.25
C GLY A 331 9.30 -6.41 -18.39
N GLY A 332 8.64 -6.51 -17.24
CA GLY A 332 8.34 -5.37 -16.37
C GLY A 332 7.17 -4.52 -16.89
N PHE A 333 7.13 -3.25 -16.51
CA PHE A 333 6.11 -2.30 -16.94
C PHE A 333 6.74 -1.07 -17.59
N ASN A 334 5.91 -0.29 -18.27
CA ASN A 334 6.28 1.01 -18.82
C ASN A 334 5.17 2.02 -18.55
N VAL A 335 5.56 3.28 -18.40
CA VAL A 335 4.64 4.41 -18.47
C VAL A 335 4.18 4.56 -19.93
N ALA A 336 2.87 4.69 -20.12
CA ALA A 336 2.17 4.66 -21.40
C ALA A 336 1.07 5.72 -21.45
N ASN A 337 0.38 5.78 -22.59
CA ASN A 337 -0.67 6.76 -22.90
C ASN A 337 -0.24 8.23 -22.66
N ILE A 338 1.02 8.56 -22.96
CA ILE A 338 1.62 9.86 -22.66
C ILE A 338 1.25 10.89 -23.75
N ASP A 339 0.54 11.94 -23.37
CA ASP A 339 0.22 13.12 -24.16
C ASP A 339 1.11 14.33 -23.83
N ASN A 340 1.00 15.39 -24.63
CA ASN A 340 1.79 16.60 -24.45
C ASN A 340 1.42 17.33 -23.15
N GLY A 341 2.35 17.34 -22.20
CA GLY A 341 2.22 18.02 -20.92
C GLY A 341 2.04 17.09 -19.73
N ASP A 342 1.91 15.79 -19.98
CA ASP A 342 1.89 14.76 -18.95
C ASP A 342 3.26 14.59 -18.33
N TYR A 343 3.29 14.10 -17.10
CA TYR A 343 4.54 13.93 -16.38
C TYR A 343 4.45 12.87 -15.30
N ILE A 344 5.63 12.36 -14.94
CA ILE A 344 5.86 11.63 -13.70
C ILE A 344 6.88 12.41 -12.86
N LYS A 345 6.81 12.24 -11.55
CA LYS A 345 7.71 12.83 -10.57
C LYS A 345 8.28 11.73 -9.69
N VAL A 346 9.59 11.76 -9.48
CA VAL A 346 10.25 11.07 -8.36
C VAL A 346 10.72 12.10 -7.34
N ALA A 347 10.77 11.71 -6.07
CA ALA A 347 11.11 12.60 -4.96
C ALA A 347 12.36 12.15 -4.19
N GLY A 348 13.07 13.11 -3.58
CA GLY A 348 14.25 12.84 -2.75
C GLY A 348 15.40 12.17 -3.48
N VAL A 349 15.67 12.61 -4.71
CA VAL A 349 16.74 12.06 -5.54
C VAL A 349 18.11 12.54 -5.05
N ALA A 350 19.00 11.60 -4.71
CA ALA A 350 20.34 11.91 -4.22
C ALA A 350 21.35 12.04 -5.37
N PHE A 351 21.47 13.25 -5.93
CA PHE A 351 22.46 13.53 -6.99
C PHE A 351 23.89 13.75 -6.49
N ASP A 352 24.15 13.77 -5.18
CA ASP A 352 25.49 13.97 -4.61
C ASP A 352 26.31 15.12 -5.28
N GLU A 353 27.31 14.78 -6.10
CA GLU A 353 28.18 15.72 -6.82
C GLU A 353 27.60 16.21 -8.17
N GLY A 354 26.47 15.67 -8.60
CA GLY A 354 25.74 15.98 -9.83
C GLY A 354 25.66 14.81 -10.81
N ALA A 355 24.73 14.90 -11.77
CA ALA A 355 24.62 13.95 -12.88
C ALA A 355 25.19 14.57 -14.17
N SER A 356 25.96 13.78 -14.94
CA SER A 356 26.53 14.22 -16.23
C SER A 356 25.69 13.85 -17.44
N SER A 357 24.77 12.90 -17.29
CA SER A 357 23.93 12.38 -18.37
C SER A 357 22.71 11.68 -17.81
N PHE A 358 21.63 11.69 -18.59
CA PHE A 358 20.42 10.91 -18.35
C PHE A 358 20.21 9.92 -19.48
N THR A 359 19.73 8.72 -19.15
CA THR A 359 19.38 7.69 -20.13
C THR A 359 17.99 7.16 -19.83
N ALA A 360 17.13 7.13 -20.84
CA ALA A 360 15.82 6.50 -20.78
C ALA A 360 15.70 5.42 -21.87
N ARG A 361 14.98 4.35 -21.55
CA ARG A 361 14.54 3.36 -22.53
C ARG A 361 13.13 3.75 -22.96
N VAL A 362 12.96 4.05 -24.23
CA VAL A 362 11.70 4.57 -24.78
C VAL A 362 11.31 3.85 -26.05
N ALA A 363 10.01 3.76 -26.31
CA ALA A 363 9.45 3.34 -27.58
C ALA A 363 8.40 4.36 -28.00
N SER A 364 8.31 4.63 -29.31
CA SER A 364 7.27 5.51 -29.87
C SER A 364 6.77 4.89 -31.16
N ALA A 365 5.45 4.71 -31.27
CA ALA A 365 4.81 4.28 -32.50
C ALA A 365 4.72 5.41 -33.56
N GLY A 366 4.88 6.67 -33.13
CA GLY A 366 4.84 7.86 -33.98
C GLY A 366 6.20 8.48 -34.25
N ASN A 367 6.22 9.81 -34.46
CA ASN A 367 7.42 10.58 -34.79
C ASN A 367 8.38 10.83 -33.61
N GLY A 368 8.12 10.24 -32.44
CA GLY A 368 8.83 10.52 -31.19
C GLY A 368 8.26 11.72 -30.44
N GLY A 369 8.98 12.14 -29.41
CA GLY A 369 8.66 13.27 -28.53
C GLY A 369 9.89 13.73 -27.78
N ASN A 370 9.72 14.69 -26.86
CA ASN A 370 10.78 15.17 -25.99
C ASN A 370 10.49 14.74 -24.54
N LEU A 371 11.53 14.34 -23.82
CA LEU A 371 11.50 14.23 -22.36
C LEU A 371 12.29 15.41 -21.80
N GLU A 372 11.62 16.29 -21.06
CA GLU A 372 12.27 17.37 -20.32
C GLU A 372 12.45 16.94 -18.86
N LEU A 373 13.63 17.18 -18.29
CA LEU A 373 13.93 16.89 -16.89
C LEU A 373 13.92 18.19 -16.11
N HIS A 374 13.00 18.30 -15.16
CA HIS A 374 12.86 19.48 -14.31
C HIS A 374 13.21 19.14 -12.86
N LEU A 375 13.93 20.04 -12.19
CA LEU A 375 14.15 19.96 -10.75
C LEU A 375 13.01 20.64 -9.98
N ASP A 376 12.72 20.11 -8.79
CA ASP A 376 11.82 20.67 -7.77
C ASP A 376 10.32 20.78 -8.12
N SER A 377 9.96 21.07 -9.37
CA SER A 377 8.56 21.18 -9.82
C SER A 377 8.40 20.96 -11.33
N LYS A 378 7.16 20.78 -11.80
CA LYS A 378 6.81 20.60 -13.22
C LYS A 378 7.35 21.72 -14.12
N ASP A 379 7.31 22.96 -13.63
CA ASP A 379 7.80 24.16 -14.34
C ASP A 379 9.17 24.63 -13.78
N GLY A 380 9.90 23.73 -13.12
CA GLY A 380 11.17 24.02 -12.47
C GLY A 380 12.34 24.13 -13.46
N PRO A 381 13.57 24.34 -12.96
CA PRO A 381 14.76 24.43 -13.80
C PRO A 381 14.98 23.16 -14.62
N VAL A 382 15.16 23.31 -15.93
CA VAL A 382 15.52 22.22 -16.86
C VAL A 382 17.01 21.89 -16.71
N VAL A 383 17.36 20.59 -16.68
CA VAL A 383 18.74 20.10 -16.51
C VAL A 383 19.26 19.25 -17.67
#